data_AF-T1A6U8-F1
#
_entry.id   AF-T1A6U8-F1
#
_cell.length_a   1.000
_cell.length_b   1.000
_cell.length_c   1.000
_cell.angle_alpha   90.00
_cell.angle_beta   90.00
_cell.angle_gamma   90.00
#
_symmetry.space_group_name_H-M   'P 1'
#
loop_
_entity.id
_entity.type
_entity.pdbx_description
1 polymer ?
#
loop_
_entity_poly.entity_id
_entity_poly.type
_entity_poly.pdbx_seq_one_letter_code
_entity_poly.pdbx_strand_id
1 'polypeptide(L)'
;RSRAEPVERREGAEGNTGETSMHRTPRRASMFPGLDRVRERAKREKKERFTALLHHVDVDLLRAAFSWLKRDAAPGVDGLTWREYEQNLEVRLVDLHARVHRGAYRALPSRRKYIPKGDGRRPLGVAAL
;
A
#
# COMPACT_ATOMS: atom_id res chain seq x y z
N ARG A 1 21.37 39.24 23.07
CA ARG A 1 21.07 39.47 21.64
C ARG A 1 20.86 38.11 20.99
N SER A 2 19.61 37.71 20.77
CA SER A 2 19.24 36.40 20.23
C SER A 2 19.20 36.47 18.71
N ARG A 3 20.00 35.64 18.04
CA ARG A 3 20.10 35.54 16.58
C ARG A 3 19.07 34.50 16.11
N ALA A 4 17.99 34.96 15.49
CA ALA A 4 17.01 34.09 14.85
C ALA A 4 17.51 33.67 13.47
N GLU A 5 17.41 32.38 13.14
CA GLU A 5 17.74 31.84 11.82
C GLU A 5 16.63 32.12 10.80
N PRO A 6 16.94 32.37 9.52
CA PRO A 6 15.93 32.55 8.49
C PRO A 6 15.32 31.20 8.07
N VAL A 7 13.99 31.11 8.15
CA VAL A 7 13.22 29.99 7.58
C VAL A 7 13.17 30.15 6.07
N GLU A 8 13.91 29.29 5.36
CA GLU A 8 13.87 29.20 3.90
C GLU A 8 12.50 28.70 3.43
N ARG A 9 11.89 29.46 2.51
CA ARG A 9 10.60 29.13 1.89
C ARG A 9 10.80 27.89 1.01
N ARG A 10 9.98 26.86 1.20
CA ARG A 10 9.94 25.70 0.28
C ARG A 10 9.35 26.16 -1.04
N GLU A 11 10.19 26.28 -2.06
CA GLU A 11 9.73 26.38 -3.46
C GLU A 11 8.94 25.12 -3.84
N GLY A 12 7.87 25.34 -4.60
CA GLY A 12 6.94 24.30 -5.03
C GLY A 12 7.62 23.24 -5.89
N ALA A 13 7.16 22.00 -5.77
CA ALA A 13 7.61 20.91 -6.63
C ALA A 13 7.24 21.21 -8.09
N GLU A 14 8.27 21.23 -8.95
CA GLU A 14 8.14 21.40 -10.39
C GLU A 14 7.36 20.22 -10.99
N GLY A 15 6.25 20.54 -11.66
CA GLY A 15 5.34 19.58 -12.26
C GLY A 15 5.99 18.91 -13.48
N ASN A 16 5.99 17.59 -13.49
CA ASN A 16 6.34 16.79 -14.66
C ASN A 16 5.19 16.81 -15.68
N THR A 17 5.04 17.91 -16.40
CA THR A 17 4.28 17.97 -17.65
C THR A 17 5.12 17.32 -18.74
N GLY A 18 4.83 16.05 -19.03
CA GLY A 18 5.49 15.28 -20.07
C GLY A 18 4.64 14.08 -20.46
N GLU A 19 3.92 14.25 -21.56
CA GLU A 19 3.40 13.23 -22.48
C GLU A 19 2.38 12.21 -21.95
N THR A 20 1.14 12.43 -22.41
CA THR A 20 0.03 11.49 -22.43
C THR A 20 0.38 10.25 -23.26
N SER A 21 1.10 9.30 -22.67
CA SER A 21 1.14 7.94 -23.19
C SER A 21 -0.18 7.25 -22.84
N MET A 22 -0.99 7.04 -23.89
CA MET A 22 -2.25 6.31 -23.85
C MET A 22 -1.97 4.83 -23.59
N HIS A 23 -1.73 4.48 -22.33
CA HIS A 23 -1.95 3.11 -21.85
C HIS A 23 -2.98 3.17 -20.74
N ARG A 24 -4.22 3.38 -21.18
CA ARG A 24 -5.43 3.18 -20.39
C ARG A 24 -5.36 1.78 -19.79
N THR A 25 -4.87 1.68 -18.56
CA THR A 25 -4.84 0.44 -17.80
C THR A 25 -6.27 -0.09 -17.81
N PRO A 26 -6.50 -1.37 -18.18
CA PRO A 26 -7.84 -1.94 -18.15
C PRO A 26 -8.42 -1.65 -16.77
N ARG A 27 -9.48 -0.85 -16.77
CA ARG A 27 -10.19 -0.40 -15.59
C ARG A 27 -10.62 -1.68 -14.87
N ARG A 28 -9.90 -2.04 -13.80
CA ARG A 28 -10.05 -3.28 -13.04
C ARG A 28 -11.54 -3.48 -12.75
N ALA A 29 -12.19 -4.38 -13.47
CA ALA A 29 -13.51 -4.88 -13.10
C ALA A 29 -13.33 -5.39 -11.67
N SER A 30 -14.00 -4.73 -10.74
CA SER A 30 -13.81 -4.98 -9.33
C SER A 30 -14.36 -6.36 -9.03
N MET A 31 -13.47 -7.25 -8.60
CA MET A 31 -13.78 -8.63 -8.26
C MET A 31 -14.44 -8.75 -6.88
N PHE A 32 -14.83 -7.63 -6.26
CA PHE A 32 -15.31 -7.58 -4.88
C PHE A 32 -16.58 -6.72 -4.78
N PRO A 33 -17.78 -7.33 -4.86
CA PRO A 33 -19.06 -6.61 -4.88
C PRO A 33 -19.25 -5.62 -3.71
N GLY A 34 -18.68 -5.92 -2.54
CA GLY A 34 -18.68 -5.01 -1.39
C GLY A 34 -17.92 -3.69 -1.68
N LEU A 35 -16.74 -3.78 -2.28
CA LEU A 35 -15.92 -2.61 -2.61
C LEU A 35 -16.47 -1.81 -3.79
N ASP A 36 -17.22 -2.44 -4.70
CA ASP A 36 -17.93 -1.72 -5.76
C ASP A 36 -18.98 -0.77 -5.21
N ARG A 37 -19.76 -1.22 -4.22
CA ARG A 37 -20.76 -0.37 -3.58
C ARG A 37 -20.11 0.81 -2.88
N VAL A 38 -19.00 0.58 -2.17
CA VAL A 38 -18.20 1.65 -1.56
C VAL A 38 -17.74 2.64 -2.62
N ARG A 39 -17.22 2.15 -3.75
CA ARG A 39 -16.74 2.99 -4.86
C ARG A 39 -17.86 3.80 -5.51
N GLU A 40 -19.00 3.19 -5.80
CA GLU A 40 -20.14 3.87 -6.40
C GLU A 40 -20.71 4.95 -5.47
N ARG A 41 -20.83 4.64 -4.18
CA ARG A 41 -21.26 5.59 -3.16
C ARG A 41 -20.25 6.74 -3.01
N ALA A 42 -18.95 6.46 -2.98
CA ALA A 42 -17.89 7.49 -2.95
C ALA A 42 -17.89 8.42 -4.17
N LYS A 43 -18.28 7.92 -5.36
CA LYS A 43 -18.43 8.75 -6.57
C LYS A 43 -19.64 9.68 -6.47
N ARG A 44 -20.77 9.18 -5.97
CA ARG A 44 -22.04 9.91 -5.88
C ARG A 44 -22.02 10.95 -4.75
N GLU A 45 -21.54 10.56 -3.57
CA GLU A 45 -21.55 11.36 -2.35
C GLU A 45 -20.12 11.70 -1.91
N LYS A 46 -19.51 12.72 -2.55
CA LYS A 46 -18.11 13.12 -2.30
C LYS A 46 -17.80 13.54 -0.85
N LYS A 47 -18.81 13.90 -0.06
CA LYS A 47 -18.68 14.36 1.33
C LYS A 47 -18.92 13.26 2.36
N GLU A 48 -19.26 12.06 1.92
CA GLU A 48 -19.56 10.96 2.82
C GLU A 48 -18.34 10.47 3.58
N ARG A 49 -18.55 10.04 4.83
CA ARG A 49 -17.54 9.41 5.69
C ARG A 49 -17.82 7.92 5.81
N PHE A 50 -16.93 7.09 5.29
CA PHE A 50 -16.97 5.64 5.46
C PHE A 50 -16.33 5.25 6.79
N THR A 51 -17.15 4.95 7.81
CA THR A 51 -16.69 4.67 9.17
C THR A 51 -16.49 3.19 9.46
N ALA A 52 -17.09 2.30 8.67
CA ALA A 52 -17.05 0.86 8.88
C ALA A 52 -16.62 0.13 7.60
N LEU A 53 -15.33 0.17 7.24
CA LEU A 53 -14.82 -0.53 6.05
C LEU A 53 -14.20 -1.89 6.34
N LEU A 54 -13.85 -2.16 7.60
CA LEU A 54 -13.10 -3.36 7.98
C LEU A 54 -13.83 -4.66 7.63
N HIS A 55 -15.16 -4.66 7.68
CA HIS A 55 -16.00 -5.80 7.34
C HIS A 55 -15.92 -6.23 5.86
N HIS A 56 -15.35 -5.39 4.98
CA HIS A 56 -15.08 -5.76 3.59
C HIS A 56 -13.75 -6.51 3.41
N VAL A 57 -12.93 -6.64 4.44
CA VAL A 57 -11.68 -7.39 4.39
C VAL A 57 -11.98 -8.85 4.67
N ASP A 58 -12.16 -9.65 3.61
CA ASP A 58 -12.32 -11.10 3.70
C ASP A 58 -11.07 -11.84 3.16
N VAL A 59 -11.05 -13.16 3.33
CA VAL A 59 -9.91 -14.00 2.89
C VAL A 59 -9.71 -13.94 1.38
N ASP A 60 -10.80 -13.84 0.60
CA ASP A 60 -10.72 -13.79 -0.86
C ASP A 60 -10.12 -12.47 -1.35
N LEU A 61 -10.45 -11.36 -0.71
CA LEU A 61 -9.85 -10.06 -0.93
C LEU A 61 -8.37 -10.07 -0.57
N LEU A 62 -8.00 -10.69 0.55
CA LEU A 62 -6.59 -10.86 0.92
C LEU A 62 -5.83 -11.72 -0.10
N ARG A 63 -6.45 -12.76 -0.65
CA ARG A 63 -5.86 -13.61 -1.69
C ARG A 63 -5.62 -12.84 -2.99
N ALA A 64 -6.59 -12.03 -3.42
CA ALA A 64 -6.40 -11.17 -4.57
C ALA A 64 -5.34 -10.08 -4.31
N ALA A 65 -5.32 -9.50 -3.12
CA ALA A 65 -4.30 -8.53 -2.72
C ALA A 65 -2.89 -9.15 -2.76
N PHE A 66 -2.73 -10.38 -2.28
CA PHE A 66 -1.47 -11.12 -2.37
C PHE A 66 -1.03 -11.33 -3.83
N SER A 67 -1.98 -11.61 -4.72
CA SER A 67 -1.72 -11.79 -6.15
C SER A 67 -1.32 -10.48 -6.86
N TRP A 68 -1.64 -9.31 -6.29
CA TRP A 68 -1.22 -8.01 -6.80
C TRP A 68 0.20 -7.61 -6.36
N LEU A 69 0.79 -8.32 -5.40
CA LEU A 69 2.17 -8.08 -4.98
C LEU A 69 3.15 -8.46 -6.11
N LYS A 70 4.26 -7.72 -6.19
CA LYS A 70 5.35 -8.06 -7.11
C LYS A 70 6.04 -9.34 -6.63
N ARG A 71 6.07 -10.37 -7.49
CA ARG A 71 6.67 -11.69 -7.17
C ARG A 71 8.16 -11.63 -6.87
N ASP A 72 8.85 -10.65 -7.42
CA ASP A 72 10.29 -10.38 -7.29
C ASP A 72 10.61 -9.26 -6.28
N ALA A 73 9.63 -8.87 -5.45
CA ALA A 73 9.86 -7.89 -4.41
C ALA A 73 10.96 -8.34 -3.44
N ALA A 74 11.80 -7.40 -3.02
CA ALA A 74 12.80 -7.67 -1.99
C ALA A 74 12.09 -8.03 -0.66
N PRO A 75 12.62 -8.98 0.12
CA PRO A 75 12.01 -9.37 1.39
C PRO A 75 12.09 -8.24 2.43
N GLY A 76 11.14 -8.23 3.35
CA GLY A 76 11.06 -7.31 4.49
C GLY A 76 12.04 -7.66 5.61
N VAL A 77 11.71 -7.28 6.84
CA VAL A 77 12.51 -7.64 8.05
C VAL A 77 12.31 -9.09 8.49
N ASP A 78 11.20 -9.70 8.07
CA ASP A 78 10.84 -11.11 8.25
C ASP A 78 11.65 -12.06 7.36
N GLY A 79 12.32 -11.53 6.33
CA GLY A 79 13.11 -12.31 5.39
C GLY A 79 12.28 -13.11 4.38
N LEU A 80 10.95 -13.10 4.48
CA LEU A 80 10.09 -13.88 3.59
C LEU A 80 10.00 -13.26 2.20
N THR A 81 10.24 -14.08 1.19
CA THR A 81 9.94 -13.78 -0.20
C THR A 81 8.51 -14.15 -0.56
N TRP A 82 8.01 -13.63 -1.68
CA TRP A 82 6.69 -13.95 -2.19
C TRP A 82 6.47 -15.48 -2.34
N ARG A 83 7.47 -16.20 -2.86
CA ARG A 83 7.42 -17.66 -3.06
C ARG A 83 7.38 -18.45 -1.76
N GLU A 84 8.10 -17.99 -0.73
CA GLU A 84 8.09 -18.66 0.58
C GLU A 84 6.76 -18.44 1.31
N TYR A 85 6.20 -17.23 1.20
CA TYR A 85 4.90 -16.94 1.78
C TYR A 85 3.79 -17.77 1.13
N GLU A 86 3.85 -17.93 -0.20
CA GLU A 86 2.85 -18.68 -0.99
C GLU A 86 2.69 -20.14 -0.54
N GLN A 87 3.75 -20.79 -0.04
CA GLN A 87 3.73 -22.21 0.33
C GLN A 87 2.65 -22.58 1.35
N ASN A 88 2.24 -21.63 2.20
CA ASN A 88 1.17 -21.82 3.19
C ASN A 88 0.12 -20.70 3.10
N LEU A 89 -0.15 -20.22 1.88
CA LEU A 89 -0.95 -19.02 1.65
C LEU A 89 -2.30 -19.08 2.37
N GLU A 90 -3.11 -20.10 2.13
CA GLU A 90 -4.47 -20.18 2.67
C GLU A 90 -4.51 -20.13 4.20
N VAL A 91 -3.63 -20.90 4.87
CA VAL A 91 -3.53 -20.93 6.33
C VAL A 91 -3.12 -19.56 6.86
N ARG A 92 -2.12 -18.92 6.22
CA ARG A 92 -1.64 -17.59 6.59
C ARG A 92 -2.71 -16.51 6.41
N LEU A 93 -3.49 -16.57 5.32
CA LEU A 93 -4.55 -15.60 5.05
C LEU A 93 -5.71 -15.73 6.04
N VAL A 94 -6.09 -16.95 6.41
CA VAL A 94 -7.13 -17.19 7.44
C VAL A 94 -6.66 -16.66 8.81
N ASP A 95 -5.41 -16.94 9.20
CA ASP A 95 -4.84 -16.40 10.44
C ASP A 95 -4.74 -14.87 10.41
N LEU A 96 -4.27 -14.30 9.29
CA LEU A 96 -4.17 -12.85 9.10
C LEU A 96 -5.53 -12.18 9.22
N HIS A 97 -6.55 -12.72 8.54
CA HIS A 97 -7.92 -12.26 8.63
C HIS A 97 -8.42 -12.26 10.07
N ALA A 98 -8.25 -13.37 10.80
CA ALA A 98 -8.65 -13.48 12.20
C ALA A 98 -7.94 -12.46 13.10
N ARG A 99 -6.63 -12.26 12.92
CA ARG A 99 -5.84 -11.27 13.67
C ARG A 99 -6.25 -9.83 13.36
N VAL A 100 -6.53 -9.51 12.10
CA VAL A 100 -6.96 -8.18 11.67
C VAL A 100 -8.33 -7.84 12.25
N HIS A 101 -9.31 -8.74 12.14
CA HIS A 101 -10.66 -8.49 12.63
C HIS A 101 -10.76 -8.40 14.15
N ARG A 102 -9.95 -9.17 14.90
CA ARG A 102 -9.91 -9.07 16.37
C ARG A 102 -9.00 -7.95 16.90
N GLY A 103 -8.38 -7.16 16.02
CA GLY A 103 -7.46 -6.08 16.41
C GLY A 103 -6.12 -6.54 16.99
N ALA A 104 -5.74 -7.80 16.77
CA ALA A 104 -4.48 -8.39 17.27
C ALA A 104 -3.34 -8.32 16.25
N TYR A 105 -3.61 -7.88 15.01
CA TYR A 105 -2.57 -7.73 13.99
C TYR A 105 -1.59 -6.61 14.37
N ARG A 106 -0.30 -6.94 14.39
CA ARG A 106 0.80 -5.99 14.57
C ARG A 106 1.72 -6.10 13.36
N ALA A 107 1.78 -5.02 12.57
CA ALA A 107 2.70 -4.95 11.45
C ALA A 107 4.15 -4.92 11.95
N LEU A 108 5.02 -5.66 11.26
CA LEU A 108 6.46 -5.59 11.50
C LEU A 108 7.03 -4.27 10.95
N PRO A 109 8.13 -3.76 11.52
CA PRO A 109 8.78 -2.56 11.01
C PRO A 109 9.29 -2.76 9.58
N SER A 110 9.32 -1.70 8.79
CA SER A 110 9.87 -1.76 7.43
C SER A 110 11.39 -1.88 7.43
N ARG A 111 11.94 -2.75 6.58
CA ARG A 111 13.38 -2.86 6.34
C ARG A 111 13.86 -1.70 5.49
N ARG A 112 14.92 -1.02 5.91
CA ARG A 112 15.42 0.18 5.24
C ARG A 112 16.48 -0.18 4.20
N LYS A 113 16.25 0.20 2.94
CA LYS A 113 17.20 0.06 1.83
C LYS A 113 17.51 1.44 1.26
N TYR A 114 18.79 1.72 0.99
CA TYR A 114 19.20 2.96 0.36
C TYR A 114 19.39 2.74 -1.14
N ILE A 115 18.75 3.59 -1.95
CA ILE A 115 18.86 3.54 -3.40
C ILE A 115 19.55 4.84 -3.86
N PRO A 116 20.53 4.77 -4.79
CA PRO A 116 21.16 5.96 -5.36
C PRO A 116 20.14 6.90 -5.98
N LYS A 117 20.32 8.22 -5.79
CA LYS A 117 19.52 9.26 -6.45
C LYS A 117 20.40 10.49 -6.69
N GLY A 118 20.87 10.68 -7.92
CA GLY A 118 21.87 11.70 -8.24
C GLY A 118 23.12 11.54 -7.39
N ASP A 119 23.61 12.62 -6.80
CA ASP A 119 24.79 12.64 -5.91
C ASP A 119 24.49 12.14 -4.48
N GLY A 120 23.25 11.74 -4.20
CA GLY A 120 22.79 11.31 -2.89
C GLY A 120 22.18 9.91 -2.85
N ARG A 121 21.58 9.58 -1.71
CA ARG A 121 20.82 8.34 -1.51
C ARG A 121 19.44 8.65 -0.96
N ARG A 122 18.42 7.95 -1.48
CA ARG A 122 17.05 8.00 -0.94
C ARG A 122 16.78 6.73 -0.12
N PRO A 123 16.22 6.84 1.11
CA PRO A 123 15.76 5.68 1.85
C PRO A 123 14.44 5.13 1.26
N LEU A 124 14.35 3.82 1.17
CA LEU A 124 13.15 3.06 0.84
C LEU A 124 12.83 2.12 2.00
N GLY A 125 11.56 2.07 2.40
CA GLY A 125 11.04 1.09 3.35
C GLY A 125 10.45 -0.10 2.61
N VAL A 126 10.93 -1.30 2.89
CA VAL A 126 10.40 -2.57 2.38
C VAL A 126 9.57 -3.20 3.48
N ALA A 127 8.27 -3.36 3.26
CA ALA A 127 7.36 -3.98 4.23
C ALA A 127 7.57 -5.50 4.31
N ALA A 128 7.26 -6.08 5.47
CA ALA A 128 7.16 -7.52 5.65
C ALA A 128 5.87 -8.09 5.02
N LEU A 129 5.84 -9.41 4.80
CA LEU A 129 4.70 -10.15 4.24
C LEU A 129 3.82 -10.78 5.33
#